data_AF-A0A3M6TC52-F1
#
_entry.id   AF-A0A3M6TC52-F1
#
_cell.length_a   1.000
_cell.length_b   1.000
_cell.length_c   1.000
_cell.angle_alpha   90.00
_cell.angle_beta   90.00
_cell.angle_gamma   90.00
#
_symmetry.space_group_name_H-M   'P 1'
#
loop_
_entity.id
_entity.type
_entity.pdbx_description
1 polymer ?
#
loop_
_entity_poly.entity_id
_entity_poly.type
_entity_poly.pdbx_seq_one_letter_code
_entity_poly.pdbx_strand_id
1 'polypeptide(L)'
;MKNTSLLIVLLTGFVFITFVIEVSSNCAPEAKEDCGEHKQCVKQGENNTYHCVCKEGFTTLEDSCQDLDECQKRDIRTKCKRKGARCKNTPGSYTCKCPRGFVMHLEADYCKDIDECEDEPCHHKAVCQNERGSYTCTCVKGFAGDGHECVEDLAYKQKQKIKQIMTIGGAAGGGTLFLIALIACFLGARKKKPKEEKVEDADSTLTVHSRWESSEESDDDDE
;
A
#
# COMPACT_ATOMS: atom_id res chain seq x y z
N MET A 1 -20.26 -23.24 38.06
CA MET A 1 -21.64 -22.98 38.53
C MET A 1 -21.58 -22.44 39.95
N LYS A 2 -22.30 -21.34 40.21
CA LYS A 2 -22.44 -20.57 41.48
C LYS A 2 -21.22 -19.74 41.91
N ASN A 3 -21.16 -18.50 41.42
CA ASN A 3 -20.39 -17.40 42.03
C ASN A 3 -21.17 -16.88 43.25
N THR A 4 -20.68 -17.11 44.45
CA THR A 4 -21.09 -16.37 45.65
C THR A 4 -20.04 -15.31 45.95
N SER A 5 -20.31 -14.06 45.55
CA SER A 5 -19.51 -12.90 45.98
C SER A 5 -19.87 -12.57 47.43
N LEU A 6 -18.96 -12.83 48.37
CA LEU A 6 -19.08 -12.37 49.74
C LEU A 6 -18.38 -11.01 49.84
N LEU A 7 -19.17 -9.94 49.83
CA LEU A 7 -18.70 -8.56 49.98
C LEU A 7 -18.52 -8.26 51.48
N ILE A 8 -17.33 -8.49 52.04
CA ILE A 8 -16.99 -8.04 53.39
C ILE A 8 -16.35 -6.65 53.26
N VAL A 9 -17.14 -5.60 53.51
CA VAL A 9 -16.63 -4.22 53.62
C VAL A 9 -16.26 -3.98 55.09
N LEU A 10 -14.99 -4.16 55.44
CA LEU A 10 -14.46 -3.66 56.72
C LEU A 10 -13.86 -2.27 56.49
N LEU A 11 -14.57 -1.29 57.03
CA LEU A 11 -14.16 0.12 57.12
C LEU A 11 -13.09 0.27 58.20
N THR A 12 -11.82 0.18 57.84
CA THR A 12 -10.75 0.92 58.53
C THR A 12 -9.69 1.30 57.51
N GLY A 13 -9.49 2.60 57.34
CA GLY A 13 -8.58 3.13 56.33
C GLY A 13 -7.17 2.61 56.51
N PHE A 14 -6.63 1.99 55.47
CA PHE A 14 -5.21 1.88 55.18
C PHE A 14 -5.12 1.37 53.74
N VAL A 15 -4.61 2.21 52.84
CA VAL A 15 -4.09 1.89 51.50
C VAL A 15 -4.96 0.95 50.65
N PHE A 16 -5.66 1.52 49.66
CA PHE A 16 -6.18 0.76 48.52
C PHE A 16 -5.03 0.18 47.69
N ILE A 17 -4.39 -0.88 48.20
CA ILE A 17 -3.83 -1.89 47.32
C ILE A 17 -5.05 -2.72 46.94
N THR A 18 -5.68 -2.36 45.83
CA THR A 18 -6.43 -3.36 45.07
C THR A 18 -5.42 -4.46 44.75
N PHE A 19 -5.32 -5.46 45.63
CA PHE A 19 -4.83 -6.77 45.27
C PHE A 19 -5.81 -7.26 44.22
N VAL A 20 -5.55 -6.88 42.97
CA VAL A 20 -5.94 -7.69 41.84
C VAL A 20 -5.16 -8.97 42.10
N ILE A 21 -5.79 -9.94 42.78
CA ILE A 21 -5.35 -11.31 42.64
C ILE A 21 -5.57 -11.56 41.15
N GLU A 22 -4.49 -11.43 40.37
CA GLU A 22 -4.45 -11.94 39.03
C GLU A 22 -4.86 -13.40 39.14
N VAL A 23 -6.09 -13.69 38.71
CA VAL A 23 -6.48 -15.05 38.34
C VAL A 23 -5.72 -15.33 37.05
N SER A 24 -4.43 -15.58 37.15
CA SER A 24 -3.59 -15.94 36.01
C SER A 24 -2.77 -17.17 36.41
N SER A 25 -3.13 -18.29 35.77
CA SER A 25 -2.57 -19.63 35.90
C SER A 25 -2.77 -20.34 37.27
N ASN A 26 -3.68 -21.32 37.30
CA ASN A 26 -3.82 -22.30 38.40
C ASN A 26 -2.63 -23.27 38.52
N CYS A 27 -1.50 -22.97 37.90
CA CYS A 27 -0.30 -23.80 37.91
C CYS A 27 0.73 -23.14 38.83
N ALA A 28 1.44 -23.96 39.62
CA ALA A 28 2.58 -23.47 40.38
C ALA A 28 3.62 -22.83 39.42
N PRO A 29 4.33 -21.77 39.83
CA PRO A 29 5.31 -21.09 38.97
C PRO A 29 6.37 -22.04 38.41
N GLU A 30 6.75 -23.07 39.17
CA GLU A 30 7.68 -24.14 38.76
C GLU A 30 7.14 -24.99 37.59
N ALA A 31 5.83 -25.18 37.48
CA ALA A 31 5.19 -25.94 36.40
C ALA A 31 5.05 -25.14 35.08
N LYS A 32 5.29 -23.81 35.13
CA LYS A 32 5.21 -22.93 33.96
C LYS A 32 6.51 -22.93 33.14
N GLU A 33 7.66 -23.07 33.79
CA GLU A 33 8.97 -23.18 33.13
C GLU A 33 9.24 -24.58 32.56
N ASP A 34 8.54 -25.59 33.05
CA ASP A 34 8.61 -26.99 32.57
C ASP A 34 7.93 -27.18 31.20
N CYS A 35 6.90 -26.38 30.90
CA CYS A 35 6.26 -26.41 29.60
C CYS A 35 7.12 -25.66 28.56
N GLY A 36 7.62 -26.38 27.55
CA GLY A 36 8.42 -25.83 26.45
C GLY A 36 7.76 -24.71 25.63
N GLU A 37 8.43 -24.27 24.57
CA GLU A 37 8.00 -23.10 23.78
C GLU A 37 6.56 -23.24 23.22
N HIS A 38 5.81 -22.14 23.25
CA HIS A 38 4.40 -22.06 22.84
C HIS A 38 3.45 -23.04 23.55
N LYS A 39 3.85 -23.64 24.67
CA LYS A 39 2.98 -24.45 25.54
C LYS A 39 2.45 -23.64 26.72
N GLN A 40 1.33 -24.08 27.28
CA GLN A 40 0.74 -23.58 28.50
C GLN A 40 0.38 -24.76 29.42
N CYS A 41 0.59 -24.57 30.72
CA CYS A 41 0.21 -25.53 31.74
C CYS A 41 -1.29 -25.47 31.99
N VAL A 42 -1.94 -26.64 32.01
CA VAL A 42 -3.35 -26.79 32.37
C VAL A 42 -3.44 -27.76 33.55
N LYS A 43 -4.07 -27.31 34.64
CA LYS A 43 -4.33 -28.15 35.82
C LYS A 43 -5.29 -29.28 35.44
N GLN A 44 -4.93 -30.50 35.81
CA GLN A 44 -5.73 -31.69 35.61
C GLN A 44 -6.20 -32.22 36.97
N GLY A 45 -7.51 -32.19 37.22
CA GLY A 45 -8.09 -32.71 38.47
C GLY A 45 -7.78 -31.90 39.74
N GLU A 46 -8.13 -32.47 40.90
CA GLU A 46 -7.99 -31.82 42.21
C GLU A 46 -6.61 -32.04 42.85
N ASN A 47 -5.88 -33.08 42.41
CA ASN A 47 -4.65 -33.58 43.05
C ASN A 47 -3.36 -32.84 42.63
N ASN A 48 -3.44 -31.55 42.29
CA ASN A 48 -2.33 -30.72 41.81
C ASN A 48 -1.52 -31.29 40.62
N THR A 49 -2.09 -32.23 39.86
CA THR A 49 -1.51 -32.72 38.60
C THR A 49 -1.70 -31.69 37.48
N TYR A 50 -0.76 -31.61 36.56
CA TYR A 50 -0.82 -30.71 35.39
C TYR A 50 -0.32 -31.42 34.14
N HIS A 51 -0.75 -30.92 32.97
CA HIS A 51 -0.19 -31.31 31.68
C HIS A 51 0.03 -30.06 30.82
N CYS A 52 0.97 -30.14 29.87
CA CYS A 52 1.25 -29.06 28.94
C CYS A 52 0.46 -29.24 27.64
N VAL A 53 -0.25 -28.20 27.22
CA VAL A 53 -0.94 -28.14 25.92
C VAL A 53 -0.42 -26.96 25.11
N CYS A 54 -0.61 -26.96 23.80
CA CYS A 54 -0.28 -25.79 22.99
C CYS A 54 -1.13 -24.57 23.41
N LYS A 55 -0.53 -23.38 23.31
CA LYS A 55 -1.26 -22.11 23.44
C LYS A 55 -2.31 -22.00 22.33
N GLU A 56 -3.32 -21.16 22.54
CA GLU A 56 -4.31 -20.85 21.50
C GLU A 56 -3.62 -20.35 20.23
N GLY A 57 -4.11 -20.77 19.06
CA GLY A 57 -3.49 -20.47 17.76
C GLY A 57 -2.30 -21.35 17.41
N PHE A 58 -1.97 -22.37 18.22
CA PHE A 58 -0.93 -23.36 17.90
C PHE A 58 -1.52 -24.77 17.84
N THR A 59 -0.91 -25.64 17.03
CA THR A 59 -1.25 -27.06 16.89
C THR A 59 -0.07 -27.94 17.26
N THR A 60 -0.34 -29.13 17.79
CA THR A 60 0.70 -30.10 18.12
C THR A 60 1.20 -30.80 16.85
N LEU A 61 2.51 -30.75 16.60
CA LEU A 61 3.19 -31.55 15.57
C LEU A 61 4.49 -32.10 16.16
N GLU A 62 4.63 -33.43 16.19
CA GLU A 62 5.84 -34.13 16.67
C GLU A 62 6.34 -33.61 18.03
N ASP A 63 5.45 -33.56 19.03
CA ASP A 63 5.70 -33.06 20.40
C ASP A 63 6.08 -31.57 20.52
N SER A 64 6.07 -30.83 19.41
CA SER A 64 6.24 -29.37 19.37
C SER A 64 4.90 -28.66 19.10
N CYS A 65 4.83 -27.37 19.47
CA CYS A 65 3.69 -26.53 19.15
C CYS A 65 4.05 -25.63 17.97
N GLN A 66 3.37 -25.84 16.84
CA GLN A 66 3.55 -25.06 15.63
C GLN A 66 2.39 -24.09 15.46
N ASP A 67 2.71 -22.94 14.89
CA ASP A 67 1.73 -21.91 14.59
C ASP A 67 0.67 -22.45 13.61
N LEU A 68 -0.61 -22.21 13.92
CA LEU A 68 -1.70 -22.60 13.06
C LEU A 68 -1.93 -21.51 12.02
N ASP A 69 -1.63 -21.78 10.74
CA ASP A 69 -1.93 -20.81 9.68
C ASP A 69 -3.45 -20.70 9.44
N GLU A 70 -4.10 -19.74 10.11
CA GLU A 70 -5.54 -19.53 9.93
C GLU A 70 -5.89 -18.99 8.55
N CYS A 71 -4.92 -18.45 7.80
CA CYS A 71 -5.13 -17.99 6.43
C CYS A 71 -5.32 -19.14 5.43
N GLN A 72 -5.03 -20.39 5.81
CA GLN A 72 -5.43 -21.54 4.99
C GLN A 72 -6.95 -21.75 5.04
N LYS A 73 -7.61 -21.36 6.14
CA LYS A 73 -9.04 -21.53 6.32
C LYS A 73 -9.84 -20.54 5.45
N ARG A 74 -10.82 -21.07 4.69
CA ARG A 74 -11.60 -20.29 3.71
C ARG A 74 -12.46 -19.21 4.36
N ASP A 75 -13.06 -19.51 5.50
CA ASP A 75 -13.87 -18.59 6.31
C ASP A 75 -13.05 -17.37 6.76
N ILE A 76 -11.81 -17.58 7.20
CA ILE A 76 -10.89 -16.51 7.61
C ILE A 76 -10.47 -15.64 6.41
N ARG A 77 -10.07 -16.26 5.29
CA ARG A 77 -9.78 -15.53 4.04
C ARG A 77 -10.96 -14.71 3.57
N THR A 78 -12.16 -15.29 3.61
CA THR A 78 -13.40 -14.62 3.21
C THR A 78 -13.73 -13.45 4.15
N LYS A 79 -13.53 -13.63 5.46
CA LYS A 79 -13.69 -12.58 6.46
C LYS A 79 -12.79 -11.38 6.18
N CYS A 80 -11.50 -11.59 5.91
CA CYS A 80 -10.61 -10.48 5.54
C CYS A 80 -10.98 -9.86 4.18
N LYS A 81 -11.31 -10.69 3.18
CA LYS A 81 -11.67 -10.22 1.83
C LYS A 81 -12.90 -9.30 1.84
N ARG A 82 -13.91 -9.57 2.67
CA ARG A 82 -15.10 -8.70 2.83
C ARG A 82 -14.76 -7.29 3.32
N LYS A 83 -13.63 -7.14 4.03
CA LYS A 83 -13.10 -5.85 4.49
C LYS A 83 -12.24 -5.14 3.45
N GLY A 84 -12.02 -5.74 2.28
CA GLY A 84 -11.01 -5.29 1.31
C GLY A 84 -9.56 -5.58 1.75
N ALA A 85 -9.37 -6.44 2.76
CA ALA A 85 -8.07 -6.78 3.32
C ALA A 85 -7.59 -8.17 2.88
N ARG A 86 -6.29 -8.42 3.02
CA ARG A 86 -5.68 -9.75 2.83
C ARG A 86 -5.37 -10.36 4.19
N CYS A 87 -5.61 -11.66 4.33
CA CYS A 87 -5.20 -12.39 5.52
C CYS A 87 -3.67 -12.45 5.59
N LYS A 88 -3.13 -12.22 6.78
CA LYS A 88 -1.72 -12.39 7.11
C LYS A 88 -1.63 -13.23 8.38
N ASN A 89 -1.01 -14.40 8.28
CA ASN A 89 -0.74 -15.27 9.40
C ASN A 89 0.28 -14.62 10.36
N THR A 90 0.13 -14.86 11.66
CA THR A 90 1.00 -14.34 12.71
C THR A 90 1.16 -15.38 13.83
N PRO A 91 2.29 -15.44 14.55
CA PRO A 91 2.43 -16.43 15.62
C PRO A 91 1.29 -16.36 16.66
N GLY A 92 0.50 -17.42 16.75
CA GLY A 92 -0.65 -17.60 17.63
C GLY A 92 -1.95 -16.92 17.19
N SER A 93 -2.01 -16.31 16.01
CA SER A 93 -3.23 -15.66 15.50
C SER A 93 -3.14 -15.26 14.03
N TYR A 94 -4.08 -14.45 13.56
CA TYR A 94 -4.00 -13.84 12.24
C TYR A 94 -4.42 -12.38 12.28
N THR A 95 -3.99 -11.63 11.26
CA THR A 95 -4.42 -10.25 11.05
C THR A 95 -4.97 -10.07 9.64
N CYS A 96 -5.99 -9.22 9.47
CA CYS A 96 -6.43 -8.77 8.16
C CYS A 96 -5.70 -7.46 7.83
N LYS A 97 -4.76 -7.50 6.87
CA LYS A 97 -3.95 -6.35 6.48
C LYS A 97 -4.49 -5.69 5.21
N CYS A 98 -4.65 -4.37 5.25
CA CYS A 98 -5.03 -3.61 4.06
C CYS A 98 -3.93 -3.62 2.99
N PRO A 99 -4.28 -3.52 1.70
CA PRO A 99 -3.33 -3.29 0.62
C PRO A 99 -2.51 -1.99 0.83
N ARG A 100 -1.42 -1.81 0.07
CA ARG A 100 -0.68 -0.53 0.05
C ARG A 100 -1.59 0.60 -0.44
N GLY A 101 -1.45 1.78 0.15
CA GLY A 101 -2.34 2.93 -0.13
C GLY A 101 -3.68 2.90 0.62
N PHE A 102 -3.87 1.95 1.54
CA PHE A 102 -5.11 1.83 2.33
C PHE A 102 -4.82 1.66 3.82
N VAL A 103 -5.76 2.15 4.64
CA VAL A 103 -5.76 2.04 6.09
C VAL A 103 -7.06 1.40 6.59
N MET A 104 -6.99 0.64 7.69
CA MET A 104 -8.20 0.04 8.28
C MET A 104 -9.05 1.10 8.97
N HIS A 105 -10.30 1.27 8.52
CA HIS A 105 -11.28 2.13 9.18
C HIS A 105 -11.89 1.39 10.38
N LEU A 106 -11.43 1.70 11.60
CA LEU A 106 -11.74 0.92 12.81
C LEU A 106 -13.25 0.77 13.11
N GLU A 107 -14.04 1.81 12.87
CA GLU A 107 -15.48 1.77 13.19
C GLU A 107 -16.32 1.00 12.16
N ALA A 108 -15.90 1.04 10.90
CA ALA A 108 -16.67 0.50 9.78
C ALA A 108 -16.08 -0.81 9.25
N ASP A 109 -14.93 -1.21 9.78
CA ASP A 109 -14.26 -2.48 9.57
C ASP A 109 -13.96 -2.79 8.08
N TYR A 110 -13.49 -1.78 7.34
CA TYR A 110 -13.06 -1.90 5.94
C TYR A 110 -11.78 -1.10 5.66
N CYS A 111 -11.07 -1.46 4.59
CA CYS A 111 -9.91 -0.73 4.11
C CYS A 111 -10.34 0.55 3.37
N LYS A 112 -10.11 1.70 3.99
CA LYS A 112 -10.31 3.02 3.41
C LYS A 112 -9.04 3.45 2.69
N ASP A 113 -9.23 4.06 1.53
CA ASP A 113 -8.18 4.73 0.77
C ASP A 113 -7.49 5.80 1.62
N ILE A 114 -6.17 5.89 1.54
CA ILE A 114 -5.41 6.99 2.12
C ILE A 114 -5.42 8.11 1.09
N ASP A 115 -5.83 9.31 1.48
CA ASP A 115 -5.72 10.46 0.59
C ASP A 115 -4.33 11.09 0.79
N GLU A 116 -3.36 10.67 0.00
CA GLU A 116 -2.00 11.19 0.12
C GLU A 116 -1.90 12.67 -0.24
N CYS A 117 -2.89 13.25 -0.92
CA CYS A 117 -2.89 14.68 -1.27
C CYS A 117 -3.15 15.59 -0.06
N GLU A 118 -3.65 15.07 1.06
CA GLU A 118 -3.81 15.84 2.31
C GLU A 118 -2.47 16.35 2.86
N ASP A 119 -1.37 15.65 2.55
CA ASP A 119 0.00 16.00 2.98
C ASP A 119 0.77 16.86 1.95
N GLU A 120 0.10 17.34 0.90
CA GLU A 120 0.69 18.15 -0.20
C GLU A 120 2.02 17.57 -0.77
N PRO A 121 2.06 16.30 -1.22
CA PRO A 121 3.30 15.62 -1.60
C PRO A 121 3.89 16.04 -2.96
N CYS A 122 3.14 16.81 -3.75
CA CYS A 122 3.54 17.24 -5.09
C CYS A 122 4.35 18.54 -5.09
N HIS A 123 5.04 18.82 -6.19
CA HIS A 123 5.68 20.12 -6.39
C HIS A 123 4.65 21.26 -6.28
N HIS A 124 5.04 22.41 -5.74
CA HIS A 124 4.17 23.60 -5.64
C HIS A 124 3.66 24.17 -7.01
N LYS A 125 4.17 23.63 -8.13
CA LYS A 125 3.71 23.88 -9.50
C LYS A 125 3.07 22.64 -10.13
N ALA A 126 2.56 21.73 -9.32
CA ALA A 126 1.80 20.58 -9.74
C ALA A 126 0.45 20.54 -9.03
N VAL A 127 -0.49 19.83 -9.63
CA VAL A 127 -1.78 19.47 -9.03
C VAL A 127 -1.66 18.04 -8.53
N CYS A 128 -2.01 17.82 -7.26
CA CYS A 128 -2.18 16.48 -6.70
C CYS A 128 -3.60 15.99 -7.02
N GLN A 129 -3.70 14.74 -7.46
CA GLN A 129 -4.96 14.04 -7.65
C GLN A 129 -4.90 12.72 -6.87
N ASN A 130 -5.77 12.57 -5.88
CA ASN A 130 -5.90 11.32 -5.17
C ASN A 130 -6.50 10.25 -6.09
N GLU A 131 -5.93 9.06 -6.05
CA GLU A 131 -6.35 7.90 -6.81
C GLU A 131 -6.54 6.71 -5.87
N ARG A 132 -7.21 5.66 -6.33
CA ARG A 132 -7.46 4.54 -5.46
C ARG A 132 -6.16 3.76 -5.18
N GLY A 133 -5.64 3.88 -3.97
CA GLY A 133 -4.43 3.23 -3.47
C GLY A 133 -3.11 3.93 -3.82
N SER A 134 -3.19 5.17 -4.33
CA SER A 134 -2.04 5.98 -4.75
C SER A 134 -2.50 7.41 -5.03
N TYR A 135 -1.60 8.28 -5.46
CA TYR A 135 -1.90 9.59 -5.98
C TYR A 135 -1.09 9.87 -7.24
N THR A 136 -1.49 10.87 -8.01
CA THR A 136 -0.71 11.39 -9.15
C THR A 136 -0.43 12.87 -8.98
N CYS A 137 0.78 13.28 -9.40
CA CYS A 137 1.19 14.67 -9.47
C CYS A 137 1.33 15.08 -10.93
N THR A 138 0.64 16.15 -11.35
CA THR A 138 0.75 16.66 -12.71
C THR A 138 1.17 18.13 -12.71
N CYS A 139 2.28 18.46 -13.36
CA CYS A 139 2.72 19.85 -13.48
C CYS A 139 1.64 20.72 -14.12
N VAL A 140 1.42 21.91 -13.55
CA VAL A 140 0.44 22.88 -14.06
C VAL A 140 0.86 23.37 -15.45
N LYS A 141 -0.13 23.87 -16.20
CA LYS A 141 0.06 24.35 -17.56
C LYS A 141 1.19 25.37 -17.68
N GLY A 142 2.16 25.10 -18.55
CA GLY A 142 3.36 25.93 -18.74
C GLY A 142 4.57 25.50 -17.91
N PHE A 143 4.45 24.40 -17.16
CA PHE A 143 5.54 23.67 -16.54
C PHE A 143 5.58 22.23 -17.08
N ALA A 144 6.75 21.61 -17.00
CA ALA A 144 7.00 20.22 -17.38
C ALA A 144 7.89 19.54 -16.33
N GLY A 145 7.75 18.22 -16.20
CA GLY A 145 8.43 17.42 -15.19
C GLY A 145 7.60 16.20 -14.81
N ASP A 146 7.95 15.55 -13.71
CA ASP A 146 7.28 14.35 -13.19
C ASP A 146 6.16 14.67 -12.17
N GLY A 147 5.93 15.96 -11.88
CA GLY A 147 4.95 16.43 -10.90
C GLY A 147 5.51 16.59 -9.48
N HIS A 148 6.64 15.96 -9.16
CA HIS A 148 7.40 16.18 -7.92
C HIS A 148 8.51 17.20 -8.11
N GLU A 149 8.98 17.36 -9.34
CA GLU A 149 9.80 18.46 -9.81
C GLU A 149 9.17 19.04 -11.07
N CYS A 150 8.93 20.36 -11.10
CA CYS A 150 8.34 21.04 -12.25
C CYS A 150 9.17 22.26 -12.62
N VAL A 151 9.66 22.27 -13.86
CA VAL A 151 10.40 23.39 -14.45
C VAL A 151 9.58 24.08 -15.52
N GLU A 152 9.90 25.33 -15.86
CA GLU A 152 9.17 26.06 -16.89
C GLU A 152 9.26 25.34 -18.25
N ASP A 153 8.12 25.13 -18.90
CA ASP A 153 8.05 24.56 -20.25
C ASP A 153 8.25 25.67 -21.30
N LEU A 154 9.49 25.78 -21.78
CA LEU A 154 9.88 26.73 -22.84
C LEU A 154 9.13 26.47 -24.15
N ALA A 155 8.83 25.22 -24.48
CA ALA A 155 8.09 24.88 -25.69
C ALA A 155 6.63 25.32 -25.57
N TYR A 156 6.01 25.16 -24.40
CA TYR A 156 4.69 25.73 -24.12
C TYR A 156 4.70 27.27 -24.24
N LYS A 157 5.71 27.96 -23.67
CA LYS A 157 5.85 29.42 -23.80
C LYS A 157 6.00 29.85 -25.27
N GLN A 158 6.79 29.14 -26.08
CA GLN A 158 6.97 29.44 -27.51
C GLN A 158 5.65 29.25 -28.29
N LYS A 159 4.90 28.18 -28.01
CA LYS A 159 3.57 27.96 -28.60
C LYS A 159 2.59 29.07 -28.24
N GLN A 160 2.59 29.56 -27.00
CA GLN A 160 1.73 30.70 -26.60
C GLN A 160 2.10 31.98 -27.34
N LYS A 161 3.40 32.28 -27.51
CA LYS A 161 3.86 33.43 -28.31
C LYS A 161 3.37 33.34 -29.76
N ILE A 162 3.51 32.16 -30.39
CA ILE A 162 3.01 31.93 -31.75
C ILE A 162 1.49 32.06 -31.81
N LYS A 163 0.75 31.50 -30.84
CA LYS A 163 -0.71 31.61 -30.76
C LYS A 163 -1.17 33.07 -30.65
N GLN A 164 -0.47 33.89 -29.87
CA GLN A 164 -0.75 35.31 -29.72
C GLN A 164 -0.51 36.08 -31.03
N ILE A 165 0.59 35.80 -31.75
CA ILE A 165 0.85 36.37 -33.08
C ILE A 165 -0.27 36.01 -34.06
N MET A 166 -0.72 34.75 -34.07
CA MET A 166 -1.79 34.28 -34.95
C MET A 166 -3.16 34.90 -34.63
N THR A 167 -3.41 35.26 -33.36
CA THR A 167 -4.68 35.87 -32.92
C THR A 167 -4.73 37.36 -33.25
N ILE A 168 -3.59 38.06 -33.21
CA ILE A 168 -3.49 39.48 -33.61
C ILE A 168 -3.68 39.65 -35.13
N GLY A 169 -3.31 38.65 -35.94
CA GLY A 169 -3.52 38.66 -37.40
C GLY A 169 -4.99 38.47 -37.84
N GLY A 170 -5.92 38.16 -36.94
CA GLY A 170 -7.33 37.90 -37.25
C GLY A 170 -8.25 39.12 -37.24
N ALA A 171 -7.82 40.25 -36.68
CA ALA A 171 -8.67 41.45 -36.52
C ALA A 171 -8.34 42.60 -37.49
N ALA A 172 -7.23 42.54 -38.22
CA ALA A 172 -6.84 43.60 -39.15
C ALA A 172 -6.26 43.02 -40.43
N GLY A 173 -7.11 42.77 -41.44
CA GLY A 173 -6.81 42.86 -42.89
C GLY A 173 -5.47 42.39 -43.47
N GLY A 174 -4.69 41.57 -42.79
CA GLY A 174 -3.30 41.21 -43.15
C GLY A 174 -3.14 39.81 -43.73
N GLY A 175 -4.24 39.07 -43.92
CA GLY A 175 -4.22 37.69 -44.43
C GLY A 175 -3.58 37.56 -45.82
N THR A 176 -3.66 38.61 -46.64
CA THR A 176 -3.11 38.61 -48.00
C THR A 176 -1.57 38.66 -48.00
N LEU A 177 -0.94 39.32 -47.03
CA LEU A 177 0.53 39.42 -46.94
C LEU A 177 1.18 38.17 -46.31
N PHE A 178 0.50 37.54 -45.35
CA PHE A 178 1.00 36.30 -44.72
C PHE A 178 0.91 35.08 -45.66
N LEU A 179 -0.13 35.00 -46.50
CA LEU A 179 -0.24 33.97 -47.54
C LEU A 179 0.84 34.13 -48.62
N ILE A 180 1.17 35.35 -49.01
CA ILE A 180 2.26 35.62 -49.97
C ILE A 180 3.62 35.21 -49.38
N ALA A 181 3.85 35.45 -48.08
CA ALA A 181 5.08 35.02 -47.40
C ALA A 181 5.21 33.49 -47.30
N LEU A 182 4.11 32.78 -47.04
CA LEU A 182 4.09 31.31 -47.02
C LEU A 182 4.31 30.72 -48.42
N ILE A 183 3.65 31.27 -49.45
CA ILE A 183 3.84 30.85 -50.85
C ILE A 183 5.28 31.12 -51.31
N ALA A 184 5.87 32.26 -50.94
CA ALA A 184 7.28 32.58 -51.22
C ALA A 184 8.25 31.61 -50.51
N CYS A 185 7.92 31.17 -49.30
CA CYS A 185 8.72 30.19 -48.57
C CYS A 185 8.64 28.78 -49.20
N PHE A 186 7.47 28.36 -49.68
CA PHE A 186 7.31 27.07 -50.39
C PHE A 186 7.92 27.07 -51.79
N LEU A 187 7.94 28.21 -52.48
CA LEU A 187 8.60 28.34 -53.78
C LEU A 187 10.12 28.58 -53.66
N GLY A 188 10.62 29.05 -52.51
CA GLY A 188 12.04 29.34 -52.26
C GLY A 188 12.83 28.23 -51.54
N ALA A 189 12.18 27.31 -50.81
CA ALA A 189 12.87 26.29 -50.02
C ALA A 189 13.07 24.96 -50.78
N ARG A 190 13.87 24.96 -51.85
CA ARG A 190 14.54 23.72 -52.31
C ARG A 190 15.94 23.63 -51.70
N LYS A 191 16.09 22.64 -50.79
CA LYS A 191 17.33 22.03 -50.24
C LYS A 191 17.94 22.78 -49.03
N LYS A 192 18.25 22.13 -47.90
CA LYS A 192 18.79 20.76 -47.70
C LYS A 192 18.12 20.04 -46.52
N LYS A 193 17.81 18.75 -46.70
CA LYS A 193 17.59 17.81 -45.58
C LYS A 193 18.88 17.76 -44.73
N PRO A 194 18.82 17.78 -43.38
CA PRO A 194 19.96 17.35 -42.58
C PRO A 194 20.23 15.88 -42.87
N LYS A 195 21.51 15.52 -43.07
CA LYS A 195 21.94 14.13 -43.18
C LYS A 195 21.66 13.44 -41.84
N GLU A 196 21.01 12.29 -41.87
CA GLU A 196 21.09 11.32 -40.78
C GLU A 196 22.56 10.91 -40.65
N GLU A 197 23.19 11.35 -39.56
CA GLU A 197 24.46 10.81 -39.11
C GLU A 197 24.15 9.50 -38.37
N LYS A 198 24.63 8.40 -38.94
CA LYS A 198 24.62 7.08 -38.30
C LYS A 198 25.47 7.19 -37.03
N VAL A 199 24.83 7.00 -35.88
CA VAL A 199 25.56 6.68 -34.65
C VAL A 199 25.93 5.19 -34.76
N GLU A 200 27.20 4.93 -35.01
CA GLU A 200 27.81 3.62 -34.85
C GLU A 200 27.89 3.30 -33.34
N ASP A 201 27.44 2.10 -32.99
CA ASP A 201 27.51 1.55 -31.64
C ASP A 201 28.96 1.41 -31.15
N ALA A 202 29.22 1.89 -29.93
CA ALA A 202 30.35 1.46 -29.10
C ALA A 202 29.91 1.39 -27.64
N ASP A 203 29.46 0.19 -27.27
CA ASP A 203 29.60 -0.54 -26.01
C ASP A 203 30.11 0.22 -24.75
N SER A 204 29.26 0.29 -23.71
CA SER A 204 29.56 -0.33 -22.39
C SER A 204 28.46 -0.07 -21.35
N THR A 205 27.67 -1.13 -21.10
CA THR A 205 27.10 -1.54 -19.80
C THR A 205 26.44 -0.49 -18.88
N LEU A 206 25.11 -0.40 -18.92
CA LEU A 206 24.30 -0.59 -17.71
C LEU A 206 22.94 -1.21 -18.06
N THR A 207 22.74 -2.41 -17.55
CA THR A 207 21.59 -3.30 -17.75
C THR A 207 20.31 -2.75 -17.14
N VAL A 208 19.25 -2.61 -17.95
CA VAL A 208 17.87 -2.81 -17.49
C VAL A 208 17.21 -3.80 -18.44
N HIS A 209 16.87 -4.95 -17.88
CA HIS A 209 16.27 -6.10 -18.54
C HIS A 209 14.78 -5.80 -18.82
N SER A 210 14.36 -5.77 -20.08
CA SER A 210 12.95 -5.98 -20.45
C SER A 210 12.87 -6.77 -21.75
N ARG A 211 12.88 -8.09 -21.56
CA ARG A 211 12.72 -9.22 -22.48
C ARG A 211 11.87 -10.20 -21.63
N TRP A 212 10.71 -10.74 -21.99
CA TRP A 212 10.08 -10.96 -23.29
C TRP A 212 8.58 -11.34 -23.13
N GLU A 213 7.93 -11.31 -24.30
CA GLU A 213 6.85 -12.19 -24.76
C GLU A 213 5.43 -12.11 -24.19
N SER A 214 4.52 -11.79 -25.12
CA SER A 214 3.19 -12.37 -25.21
C SER A 214 3.26 -13.91 -25.25
N SER A 215 2.44 -14.55 -24.44
CA SER A 215 1.87 -15.86 -24.76
C SER A 215 0.47 -15.94 -24.17
N GLU A 216 -0.49 -16.21 -25.06
CA GLU A 216 -1.76 -16.83 -24.74
C GLU A 216 -1.48 -18.20 -24.11
N GLU A 217 -2.18 -18.56 -23.04
CA GLU A 217 -2.41 -19.97 -22.74
C GLU A 217 -3.76 -20.16 -22.04
N SER A 218 -4.52 -21.06 -22.65
CA SER A 218 -5.76 -21.69 -22.22
C SER A 218 -5.50 -22.65 -21.07
N ASP A 219 -6.41 -22.73 -20.10
CA ASP A 219 -6.48 -23.86 -19.17
C ASP A 219 -7.92 -24.39 -19.13
N ASP A 220 -8.11 -25.55 -19.76
CA ASP A 220 -9.16 -26.52 -19.47
C ASP A 220 -8.64 -27.50 -18.40
N ASP A 221 -9.54 -27.84 -17.46
CA ASP A 221 -9.74 -29.11 -16.71
C ASP A 221 -8.58 -29.81 -15.94
N ASP A 222 -8.70 -29.97 -14.61
CA ASP A 222 -9.28 -31.18 -13.94
C ASP A 222 -8.97 -31.28 -12.41
N GLU A 223 -9.88 -31.97 -11.70
CA GLU A 223 -9.90 -32.52 -10.31
C GLU A 223 -10.14 -31.63 -9.06
#